data_AF-A0A9P6HI20-F1
#
_entry.id   AF-A0A9P6HI20-F1
#
_cell.length_a   1.000
_cell.length_b   1.000
_cell.length_c   1.000
_cell.angle_alpha   90.00
_cell.angle_beta   90.00
_cell.angle_gamma   90.00
#
_symmetry.space_group_name_H-M   'P 1'
#
loop_
_entity.id
_entity.type
_entity.pdbx_description
1 polymer ?
#
loop_
_entity_poly.entity_id
_entity_poly.type
_entity_poly.pdbx_seq_one_letter_code
_entity_poly.pdbx_strand_id
1 'polypeptide(L)'
;MADPRSPTQAGQPVRVYPLKWMESVFSSREKTEYLLKPEVENGNVTYHDMELAQSLFGSRKRHLPLIYSSIAFLGVVAYSQGFARPKWRLTKLMTTSTLLGFCSYSIGFNQNLSAHIKFARSLENPVGFNQALRNVNARLGGREHFPYGVPERREELVGAALGPTFQASPTSTESTSATTEPTEGWAVSPSQEDLDQNQTEQTHQVVVQRPTGKWDEIRAANNKAGAPSSWDVIRQSHERNKTPPQSSQSATRSGNPVGGTTGEGTYDRYNSSDLDPSITIDEREQKWDKRALDEARFEAVLEAERRRASKS
;
A
#
# COMPACT_ATOMS: atom_id res chain seq x y z
N MET A 1 -0.39 -51.00 -24.21
CA MET A 1 -0.79 -49.62 -24.56
C MET A 1 -1.37 -48.99 -23.31
N ALA A 2 -0.53 -48.30 -22.54
CA ALA A 2 -0.90 -47.63 -21.30
C ALA A 2 -1.02 -46.13 -21.60
N ASP A 3 -2.14 -45.55 -21.21
CA ASP A 3 -2.48 -44.15 -21.44
C ASP A 3 -1.71 -43.27 -20.43
N PRO A 4 -0.78 -42.39 -20.88
CA PRO A 4 -0.01 -41.53 -20.00
C PRO A 4 -0.92 -40.42 -19.49
N ARG A 5 -1.59 -40.69 -18.36
CA ARG A 5 -2.32 -39.69 -17.59
C ARG A 5 -1.37 -38.54 -17.27
N SER A 6 -1.61 -37.41 -17.94
CA SER A 6 -0.96 -36.13 -17.67
C SER A 6 -0.87 -35.93 -16.15
N PRO A 7 0.30 -35.64 -15.58
CA PRO A 7 0.42 -35.39 -14.15
C PRO A 7 -0.57 -34.29 -13.81
N THR A 8 -1.55 -34.64 -12.99
CA THR A 8 -2.54 -33.72 -12.45
C THR A 8 -1.73 -32.56 -11.87
N GLN A 9 -1.79 -31.39 -12.51
CA GLN A 9 -1.15 -30.17 -12.03
C GLN A 9 -1.55 -30.04 -10.57
N ALA A 10 -0.59 -30.28 -9.67
CA ALA A 10 -0.79 -30.19 -8.24
C ALA A 10 -1.43 -28.82 -7.97
N GLY A 11 -2.63 -28.83 -7.41
CA GLY A 11 -3.53 -27.68 -7.39
C GLY A 11 -2.80 -26.43 -6.92
N GLN A 12 -2.58 -25.50 -7.86
CA GLN A 12 -2.07 -24.18 -7.53
C GLN A 12 -2.95 -23.62 -6.40
N PRO A 13 -2.34 -23.15 -5.29
CA PRO A 13 -3.11 -22.66 -4.16
C PRO A 13 -4.06 -21.58 -4.68
N VAL A 14 -5.34 -21.71 -4.37
CA VAL A 14 -6.36 -20.74 -4.73
C VAL A 14 -5.90 -19.40 -4.16
N ARG A 15 -5.47 -18.49 -5.05
CA ARG A 15 -4.98 -17.17 -4.67
C ARG A 15 -6.16 -16.39 -4.09
N VAL A 16 -6.13 -16.16 -2.78
CA VAL A 16 -7.21 -15.45 -2.08
C VAL A 16 -7.08 -13.96 -2.38
N TYR A 17 -8.06 -13.43 -3.12
CA TYR A 17 -8.14 -12.03 -3.51
C TYR A 17 -8.63 -11.19 -2.32
N PRO A 18 -7.82 -10.27 -1.75
CA PRO A 18 -8.15 -9.57 -0.51
C PRO A 18 -9.13 -8.40 -0.75
N LEU A 19 -10.39 -8.74 -0.99
CA LEU A 19 -11.48 -7.81 -1.35
C LEU A 19 -11.56 -6.58 -0.46
N LYS A 20 -11.63 -6.76 0.86
CA LYS A 20 -11.78 -5.65 1.82
C LYS A 20 -10.62 -4.65 1.76
N TRP A 21 -9.39 -5.15 1.62
CA TRP A 21 -8.22 -4.27 1.51
C TRP A 21 -8.29 -3.49 0.20
N MET A 22 -8.59 -4.16 -0.92
CA MET A 22 -8.69 -3.50 -2.22
C MET A 22 -9.77 -2.43 -2.25
N GLU A 23 -10.96 -2.70 -1.71
CA GLU A 23 -12.04 -1.71 -1.64
C GLU A 23 -11.63 -0.47 -0.81
N SER A 24 -10.79 -0.65 0.22
CA SER A 24 -10.29 0.46 1.04
C SER A 24 -9.17 1.26 0.39
N VAL A 25 -8.26 0.59 -0.31
CA VAL A 25 -7.10 1.20 -0.96
C VAL A 25 -7.53 1.88 -2.25
N PHE A 26 -8.30 1.18 -3.08
CA PHE A 26 -8.82 1.64 -4.37
C PHE A 26 -10.22 2.24 -4.20
N SER A 27 -10.30 3.31 -3.40
CA SER A 27 -11.59 3.91 -3.03
C SER A 27 -12.20 4.81 -4.10
N SER A 28 -11.41 5.24 -5.08
CA SER A 28 -11.84 6.10 -6.19
C SER A 28 -11.08 5.76 -7.47
N ARG A 29 -11.58 6.27 -8.61
CA ARG A 29 -10.93 6.10 -9.90
C ARG A 29 -9.55 6.76 -9.92
N GLU A 30 -9.45 8.00 -9.46
CA GLU A 30 -8.20 8.78 -9.45
C GLU A 30 -7.16 8.11 -8.55
N LYS A 31 -7.58 7.62 -7.38
CA LYS A 31 -6.69 6.90 -6.47
C LYS A 31 -6.21 5.58 -7.07
N THR A 32 -7.07 4.89 -7.82
CA THR A 32 -6.71 3.65 -8.52
C THR A 32 -5.68 3.89 -9.61
N GLU A 33 -5.90 4.92 -10.43
CA GLU A 33 -4.94 5.36 -11.43
C GLU A 33 -3.61 5.76 -10.79
N TYR A 34 -3.65 6.63 -9.78
CA TYR A 34 -2.45 7.11 -9.08
C TYR A 34 -1.60 5.97 -8.51
N LEU A 35 -2.23 4.96 -7.91
CA LEU A 35 -1.51 3.83 -7.30
C LEU A 35 -0.99 2.82 -8.34
N LEU A 36 -1.73 2.58 -9.43
CA LEU A 36 -1.36 1.60 -10.45
C LEU A 36 -0.48 2.17 -11.56
N LYS A 37 -0.48 3.49 -11.78
CA LYS A 37 0.29 4.12 -12.86
C LYS A 37 1.79 3.78 -12.83
N PRO A 38 2.50 3.83 -11.69
CA PRO A 38 3.90 3.40 -11.65
C PRO A 38 4.08 1.91 -11.96
N GLU A 39 3.06 1.07 -11.72
CA GLU A 39 3.10 -0.36 -12.05
C GLU A 39 2.86 -0.63 -13.53
N VAL A 40 2.14 0.25 -14.22
CA VAL A 40 2.03 0.25 -15.68
C VAL A 40 3.36 0.65 -16.32
N GLU A 41 4.00 1.71 -15.80
CA GLU A 41 5.32 2.17 -16.25
C GLU A 41 6.41 1.09 -16.04
N ASN A 42 6.31 0.31 -14.97
CA ASN A 42 7.19 -0.83 -14.69
C ASN A 42 6.88 -2.10 -15.52
N GLY A 43 5.80 -2.09 -16.32
CA GLY A 43 5.36 -3.26 -17.09
C GLY A 43 4.75 -4.39 -16.25
N ASN A 44 4.44 -4.15 -14.97
CA ASN A 44 3.76 -5.14 -14.12
C ASN A 44 2.25 -5.21 -14.43
N VAL A 45 1.64 -4.10 -14.85
CA VAL A 45 0.21 -4.00 -15.16
C VAL A 45 0.04 -3.52 -16.59
N THR A 46 -0.83 -4.15 -17.37
CA THR A 46 -1.16 -3.63 -18.70
C THR A 46 -2.07 -2.42 -18.60
N TYR A 47 -2.04 -1.53 -19.59
CA TYR A 47 -2.95 -0.37 -19.59
C TYR A 47 -4.42 -0.81 -19.55
N HIS A 48 -4.75 -1.94 -20.19
CA HIS A 48 -6.07 -2.57 -20.16
C HIS A 48 -6.48 -2.99 -18.73
N ASP A 49 -5.61 -3.67 -18.00
CA ASP A 49 -5.87 -4.11 -16.61
C ASP A 49 -6.09 -2.92 -15.66
N MET A 50 -5.36 -1.81 -15.89
CA MET A 50 -5.56 -0.56 -15.15
C MET A 50 -6.95 0.04 -15.43
N GLU A 51 -7.39 0.11 -16.69
CA GLU A 51 -8.74 0.61 -17.03
C GLU A 51 -9.84 -0.26 -16.44
N LEU A 52 -9.69 -1.59 -16.49
CA LEU A 52 -10.61 -2.52 -15.84
C LEU A 52 -10.69 -2.27 -14.34
N ALA A 53 -9.54 -2.06 -13.67
CA ALA A 53 -9.49 -1.76 -12.25
C ALA A 53 -10.20 -0.43 -11.95
N GLN A 54 -9.90 0.62 -12.72
CA GLN A 54 -10.57 1.92 -12.61
C GLN A 54 -12.10 1.79 -12.75
N SER A 55 -12.57 0.97 -13.70
CA SER A 55 -14.01 0.75 -13.93
C SER A 55 -14.70 0.02 -12.77
N LEU A 56 -14.01 -0.93 -12.14
CA LEU A 56 -14.53 -1.70 -11.02
C LEU A 56 -14.56 -0.85 -9.74
N PHE A 57 -13.42 -0.25 -9.38
CA PHE A 57 -13.20 0.46 -8.13
C PHE A 57 -13.76 1.88 -8.12
N GLY A 58 -13.83 2.53 -9.28
CA GLY A 58 -14.50 3.83 -9.44
C GLY A 58 -16.03 3.74 -9.47
N SER A 59 -16.59 2.53 -9.52
CA SER A 59 -18.04 2.37 -9.65
C SER A 59 -18.78 2.59 -8.33
N ARG A 60 -19.93 3.27 -8.39
CA ARG A 60 -20.89 3.36 -7.26
C ARG A 60 -21.44 1.99 -6.82
N LYS A 61 -21.08 0.91 -7.52
CA LYS A 61 -21.48 -0.46 -7.24
C LYS A 61 -21.09 -0.96 -5.84
N ARG A 62 -20.06 -0.38 -5.22
CA ARG A 62 -19.67 -0.69 -3.83
C ARG A 62 -20.81 -0.52 -2.82
N HIS A 63 -21.74 0.39 -3.11
CA HIS A 63 -22.87 0.71 -2.25
C HIS A 63 -24.13 -0.08 -2.58
N LEU A 64 -24.10 -0.99 -3.57
CA LEU A 64 -25.28 -1.79 -3.94
C LEU A 64 -25.87 -2.58 -2.77
N PRO A 65 -25.09 -3.30 -1.94
CA PRO A 65 -25.65 -4.03 -0.80
C PRO A 65 -26.46 -3.12 0.14
N LEU A 66 -25.92 -1.92 0.40
CA LEU A 66 -26.59 -0.91 1.23
C LEU A 66 -27.84 -0.38 0.54
N ILE A 67 -27.75 0.05 -0.72
CA ILE A 67 -28.88 0.58 -1.51
C ILE A 67 -30.03 -0.44 -1.58
N TYR A 68 -29.74 -1.72 -1.89
CA TYR A 68 -30.74 -2.78 -1.93
C TYR A 68 -31.40 -3.00 -0.57
N SER A 69 -30.61 -3.00 0.52
CA SER A 69 -31.16 -3.15 1.87
C SER A 69 -32.06 -1.97 2.26
N SER A 70 -31.68 -0.74 1.91
CA SER A 70 -32.46 0.47 2.19
C SER A 70 -33.76 0.49 1.39
N ILE A 71 -33.72 0.15 0.10
CA ILE A 71 -34.92 0.06 -0.75
C ILE A 71 -35.89 -0.99 -0.19
N ALA A 72 -35.37 -2.16 0.20
CA ALA A 72 -36.18 -3.22 0.79
C ALA A 72 -36.82 -2.78 2.12
N PHE A 73 -36.05 -2.14 3.00
CA PHE A 73 -36.55 -1.61 4.27
C PHE A 73 -37.66 -0.57 4.05
N LEU A 74 -37.41 0.42 3.18
CA LEU A 74 -38.39 1.45 2.83
C LEU A 74 -39.65 0.84 2.19
N GLY A 75 -39.50 -0.17 1.35
CA GLY A 75 -40.61 -0.91 0.75
C GLY A 75 -41.50 -1.60 1.79
N VAL A 76 -40.90 -2.25 2.79
CA VAL A 76 -41.66 -2.89 3.88
C VAL A 76 -42.40 -1.85 4.73
N VAL A 77 -41.73 -0.74 5.07
CA VAL A 77 -42.35 0.35 5.83
C VAL A 77 -43.53 0.94 5.06
N ALA A 78 -43.33 1.31 3.79
CA ALA A 78 -44.37 1.86 2.94
C ALA A 78 -45.55 0.89 2.76
N TYR A 79 -45.28 -0.39 2.52
CA TYR A 79 -46.32 -1.41 2.41
C TYR A 79 -47.12 -1.58 3.71
N SER A 80 -46.43 -1.63 4.85
CA SER A 80 -47.05 -1.81 6.16
C SER A 80 -47.95 -0.63 6.56
N GLN A 81 -47.60 0.59 6.14
CA GLN A 81 -48.36 1.80 6.46
C GLN A 81 -49.50 2.06 5.47
N GLY A 82 -49.28 1.83 4.16
CA GLY A 82 -50.24 2.18 3.12
C GLY A 82 -51.26 1.09 2.78
N PHE A 83 -50.84 -0.18 2.77
CA PHE A 83 -51.62 -1.26 2.16
C PHE A 83 -52.06 -2.36 3.13
N ALA A 84 -51.28 -2.62 4.18
CA ALA A 84 -51.60 -3.68 5.13
C ALA A 84 -52.81 -3.32 6.02
N ARG A 85 -53.88 -4.13 5.95
CA ARG A 85 -55.01 -4.10 6.88
C ARG A 85 -55.18 -5.49 7.51
N PRO A 86 -55.06 -5.64 8.84
CA PRO A 86 -54.77 -4.63 9.87
C PRO A 86 -53.31 -4.12 9.85
N LYS A 87 -53.07 -2.94 10.44
CA LYS A 87 -51.72 -2.39 10.62
C LYS A 87 -50.84 -3.40 11.34
N TRP A 88 -49.63 -3.62 10.85
CA TRP A 88 -48.72 -4.59 11.46
C TRP A 88 -48.25 -4.09 12.82
N ARG A 89 -48.12 -5.02 13.78
CA ARG A 89 -47.46 -4.76 15.06
C ARG A 89 -45.99 -4.43 14.82
N LEU A 90 -45.40 -3.56 15.66
CA LEU A 90 -43.98 -3.15 15.54
C LEU A 90 -43.03 -4.34 15.48
N THR A 91 -43.25 -5.38 16.29
CA THR A 91 -42.45 -6.61 16.28
C THR A 91 -42.50 -7.29 14.91
N LYS A 92 -43.69 -7.41 14.32
CA LYS A 92 -43.85 -8.00 12.98
C LYS A 92 -43.09 -7.16 11.95
N LEU A 93 -43.26 -5.84 11.97
CA LEU A 93 -42.55 -4.92 11.08
C LEU A 93 -41.03 -5.10 11.17
N MET A 94 -40.46 -5.05 12.37
CA MET A 94 -39.01 -5.19 12.57
C MET A 94 -38.50 -6.54 12.07
N THR A 95 -39.15 -7.65 12.44
CA THR A 95 -38.74 -8.99 11.99
C THR A 95 -38.77 -9.13 10.46
N THR A 96 -39.84 -8.65 9.82
CA THR A 96 -39.96 -8.70 8.36
C THR A 96 -38.95 -7.80 7.66
N SER A 97 -38.71 -6.60 8.20
CA SER A 97 -37.75 -5.65 7.63
C SER A 97 -36.32 -6.16 7.75
N THR A 98 -35.93 -6.75 8.89
CA THR A 98 -34.59 -7.33 9.07
C THR A 98 -34.37 -8.52 8.14
N LEU A 99 -35.34 -9.44 8.03
CA LEU A 99 -35.21 -10.59 7.15
C LEU A 99 -35.10 -10.17 5.68
N LEU A 100 -35.97 -9.27 5.23
CA LEU A 100 -35.92 -8.80 3.85
C LEU A 100 -34.66 -7.97 3.57
N GLY A 101 -34.26 -7.10 4.50
CA GLY A 101 -33.02 -6.34 4.42
C GLY A 101 -31.78 -7.23 4.29
N PHE A 102 -31.72 -8.32 5.05
CA PHE A 102 -30.64 -9.31 4.96
C PHE A 102 -30.62 -10.04 3.60
N CYS A 103 -31.79 -10.47 3.10
CA CYS A 103 -31.90 -11.08 1.77
C CYS A 103 -31.46 -10.12 0.66
N SER A 104 -31.91 -8.86 0.71
CA SER A 104 -31.54 -7.83 -0.26
C SER A 104 -30.06 -7.46 -0.19
N TYR A 105 -29.49 -7.38 1.02
CA TYR A 105 -28.06 -7.20 1.22
C TYR A 105 -27.27 -8.35 0.57
N SER A 106 -27.70 -9.60 0.77
CA SER A 106 -27.06 -10.78 0.20
C SER A 106 -27.07 -10.77 -1.33
N ILE A 107 -28.16 -10.33 -1.96
CA ILE A 107 -28.25 -10.16 -3.42
C ILE A 107 -27.25 -9.11 -3.90
N GLY A 108 -27.19 -7.94 -3.25
CA GLY A 108 -26.23 -6.89 -3.59
C GLY A 108 -24.78 -7.35 -3.40
N PHE A 109 -24.51 -8.12 -2.34
CA PHE A 109 -23.20 -8.71 -2.09
C PHE A 109 -22.79 -9.71 -3.18
N ASN A 110 -23.70 -10.60 -3.59
CA ASN A 110 -23.46 -11.56 -4.67
C ASN A 110 -23.17 -10.86 -6.02
N GLN A 111 -23.85 -9.74 -6.30
CA GLN A 111 -23.55 -8.94 -7.50
C GLN A 111 -22.17 -8.29 -7.42
N ASN A 112 -21.78 -7.76 -6.25
CA ASN A 112 -20.44 -7.21 -6.04
C ASN A 112 -19.38 -8.31 -6.24
N LEU A 113 -19.55 -9.46 -5.60
CA LEU A 113 -18.65 -10.61 -5.75
C LEU A 113 -18.55 -11.07 -7.21
N SER A 114 -19.67 -11.12 -7.92
CA SER A 114 -19.70 -11.47 -9.35
C SER A 114 -18.93 -10.46 -10.20
N ALA A 115 -18.97 -9.17 -9.87
CA ALA A 115 -18.19 -8.15 -10.56
C ALA A 115 -16.68 -8.34 -10.34
N HIS A 116 -16.26 -8.66 -9.11
CA HIS A 116 -14.87 -9.00 -8.81
C HIS A 116 -14.40 -10.28 -9.49
N ILE A 117 -15.24 -11.32 -9.55
CA ILE A 117 -14.92 -12.57 -10.27
C ILE A 117 -14.76 -12.29 -11.77
N LYS A 118 -15.66 -11.50 -12.36
CA LYS A 118 -15.56 -11.11 -13.77
C LYS A 118 -14.29 -10.31 -14.03
N PHE A 119 -13.98 -9.34 -13.18
CA PHE A 119 -12.74 -8.57 -13.24
C PHE A 119 -11.49 -9.47 -13.20
N ALA A 120 -11.40 -10.36 -12.21
CA ALA A 120 -10.26 -11.26 -12.08
C ALA A 120 -10.08 -12.19 -13.29
N ARG A 121 -11.19 -12.56 -13.95
CA ARG A 121 -11.17 -13.36 -15.19
C ARG A 121 -10.87 -12.56 -16.45
N SER A 122 -11.10 -11.24 -16.44
CA SER A 122 -10.83 -10.35 -17.57
C SER A 122 -9.43 -9.75 -17.55
N LEU A 123 -8.65 -9.97 -16.49
CA LEU A 123 -7.26 -9.53 -16.42
C LEU A 123 -6.43 -10.22 -17.50
N GLU A 124 -5.72 -9.43 -18.29
CA GLU A 124 -4.77 -9.90 -19.30
C GLU A 124 -3.52 -10.49 -18.64
N ASN A 125 -3.00 -9.82 -17.60
CA ASN A 125 -1.85 -10.30 -16.83
C ASN A 125 -2.19 -10.44 -15.32
N PRO A 126 -2.88 -11.50 -14.91
CA PRO A 126 -3.28 -11.69 -13.51
C PRO A 126 -2.07 -11.84 -12.57
N VAL A 127 -0.94 -12.35 -13.06
CA VAL A 127 0.29 -12.51 -12.26
C VAL A 127 0.93 -11.16 -12.01
N GLY A 128 1.11 -10.35 -13.06
CA GLY A 128 1.65 -9.00 -12.98
C GLY A 128 0.78 -8.06 -12.14
N PHE A 129 -0.55 -8.14 -12.29
CA PHE A 129 -1.48 -7.38 -11.46
C PHE A 129 -1.34 -7.72 -9.97
N ASN A 130 -1.17 -8.99 -9.60
CA ASN A 130 -0.92 -9.37 -8.20
C ASN A 130 0.43 -8.83 -7.68
N GLN A 131 1.47 -8.83 -8.50
CA GLN A 131 2.75 -8.24 -8.13
C GLN A 131 2.62 -6.72 -7.91
N ALA A 132 1.87 -6.05 -8.77
CA ALA A 132 1.54 -4.64 -8.62
C ALA A 132 0.81 -4.34 -7.30
N LEU A 133 -0.16 -5.19 -6.90
CA LEU A 133 -0.82 -5.04 -5.60
C LEU A 133 0.15 -5.18 -4.41
N ARG A 134 1.14 -6.07 -4.50
CA ARG A 134 2.21 -6.20 -3.49
C ARG A 134 3.06 -4.94 -3.42
N ASN A 135 3.49 -4.42 -4.56
CA ASN A 135 4.28 -3.19 -4.65
C ASN A 135 3.49 -1.99 -4.08
N VAL A 136 2.20 -1.88 -4.40
CA VAL A 136 1.30 -0.86 -3.83
C VAL A 136 1.17 -1.02 -2.32
N ASN A 137 0.96 -2.24 -1.82
CA ASN A 137 0.89 -2.49 -0.37
C ASN A 137 2.20 -2.09 0.34
N ALA A 138 3.34 -2.45 -0.24
CA ALA A 138 4.66 -2.09 0.29
C ALA A 138 4.85 -0.56 0.32
N ARG A 139 4.46 0.16 -0.73
CA ARG A 139 4.51 1.64 -0.78
C ARG A 139 3.61 2.31 0.25
N LEU A 140 2.47 1.70 0.57
CA LEU A 140 1.55 2.21 1.60
C LEU A 140 1.99 1.88 3.03
N GLY A 141 3.18 1.29 3.21
CA GLY A 141 3.68 0.86 4.52
C GLY A 141 2.93 -0.35 5.08
N GLY A 142 2.16 -1.05 4.24
CA GLY A 142 1.57 -2.33 4.61
C GLY A 142 2.67 -3.35 4.85
N ARG A 143 2.63 -4.02 6.01
CA ARG A 143 3.49 -5.18 6.25
C ARG A 143 3.18 -6.21 5.17
N GLU A 144 4.21 -6.83 4.58
CA GLU A 144 4.17 -7.64 3.35
C GLU A 144 3.13 -8.79 3.34
N HIS A 145 2.51 -9.08 4.47
CA HIS A 145 1.53 -10.14 4.60
C HIS A 145 0.14 -9.55 4.45
N PHE A 146 -0.43 -9.68 3.25
CA PHE A 146 -1.88 -9.58 3.11
C PHE A 146 -2.53 -10.46 4.19
N PRO A 147 -3.48 -9.97 4.99
CA PRO A 147 -4.06 -10.70 6.13
C PRO A 147 -4.81 -11.99 5.74
N TYR A 148 -4.82 -12.34 4.46
CA TYR A 148 -5.44 -13.54 3.89
C TYR A 148 -4.48 -14.38 3.04
N GLY A 149 -3.18 -14.12 3.14
CA GLY A 149 -2.17 -14.99 2.55
C GLY A 149 -2.30 -16.38 3.13
N VAL A 150 -2.75 -17.32 2.30
CA VAL A 150 -2.39 -18.73 2.42
C VAL A 150 -0.93 -18.74 2.84
N PRO A 151 -0.56 -19.37 3.98
CA PRO A 151 0.84 -19.42 4.39
C PRO A 151 1.61 -19.85 3.16
N GLU A 152 2.54 -19.00 2.71
CA GLU A 152 3.47 -19.34 1.66
C GLU A 152 4.00 -20.70 2.08
N ARG A 153 3.56 -21.74 1.36
CA ARG A 153 3.81 -23.10 1.75
C ARG A 153 5.31 -23.21 1.62
N ARG A 154 5.97 -23.10 2.76
CA ARG A 154 7.40 -23.23 2.91
C ARG A 154 7.68 -24.69 2.59
N GLU A 155 7.73 -25.02 1.31
CA GLU A 155 8.07 -26.35 0.81
C GLU A 155 9.52 -26.71 1.18
N GLU A 156 10.25 -25.79 1.81
CA GLU A 156 11.54 -26.02 2.46
C GLU A 156 11.50 -26.96 3.68
N LEU A 157 10.34 -27.24 4.30
CA LEU A 157 10.29 -28.03 5.55
C LEU A 157 9.73 -29.45 5.42
N VAL A 158 9.68 -30.03 4.22
CA VAL A 158 9.37 -31.46 4.03
C VAL A 158 10.56 -32.26 3.46
N GLY A 159 11.66 -31.59 3.10
CA GLY A 159 12.93 -32.26 2.77
C GLY A 159 13.77 -32.72 3.97
N ALA A 160 13.42 -32.33 5.20
CA ALA A 160 14.27 -32.55 6.38
C ALA A 160 13.76 -33.60 7.39
N ALA A 161 12.61 -34.26 7.14
CA ALA A 161 11.95 -35.11 8.16
C ALA A 161 11.70 -36.57 7.75
N LEU A 162 12.33 -37.08 6.69
CA LEU A 162 12.40 -38.52 6.42
C LEU A 162 13.82 -38.92 6.06
N GLY A 163 14.65 -39.12 7.08
CA GLY A 163 15.91 -39.82 6.92
C GLY A 163 16.82 -39.82 8.16
N PRO A 164 16.54 -40.64 9.19
CA PRO A 164 17.59 -41.36 9.86
C PRO A 164 17.66 -42.79 9.26
N THR A 165 18.89 -43.29 9.07
CA THR A 165 19.24 -44.71 8.78
C THR A 165 19.40 -45.08 7.30
N PHE A 166 20.62 -44.93 6.76
CA PHE A 166 21.54 -46.07 6.66
C PHE A 166 22.97 -45.58 6.41
N GLN A 167 23.82 -45.88 7.38
CA GLN A 167 25.26 -45.79 7.36
C GLN A 167 25.79 -47.00 6.58
N ALA A 168 26.46 -46.77 5.45
CA ALA A 168 27.36 -47.75 4.83
C ALA A 168 28.41 -47.03 3.97
N SER A 169 29.61 -46.94 4.57
CA SER A 169 30.98 -46.83 4.07
C SER A 169 31.38 -46.16 2.73
N PRO A 170 32.59 -45.58 2.69
CA PRO A 170 33.10 -44.74 1.61
C PRO A 170 33.70 -45.56 0.47
N THR A 171 33.38 -45.19 -0.77
CA THR A 171 34.21 -45.52 -1.92
C THR A 171 34.78 -44.24 -2.49
N SER A 172 36.09 -44.13 -2.33
CA SER A 172 36.97 -43.12 -2.90
C SER A 172 36.92 -43.17 -4.43
N THR A 173 36.57 -42.06 -5.08
CA THR A 173 37.08 -41.77 -6.43
C THR A 173 37.20 -40.25 -6.59
N GLU A 174 38.35 -39.75 -6.14
CA GLU A 174 39.29 -39.00 -6.97
C GLU A 174 38.66 -38.05 -8.02
N SER A 175 38.62 -36.77 -7.71
CA SER A 175 38.89 -35.73 -8.72
C SER A 175 39.40 -34.46 -8.05
N THR A 176 40.71 -34.36 -8.21
CA THR A 176 41.67 -33.32 -7.86
C THR A 176 41.28 -31.96 -8.42
N SER A 177 41.33 -30.91 -7.60
CA SER A 177 41.64 -29.56 -8.07
C SER A 177 42.41 -28.81 -6.97
N ALA A 178 43.57 -28.34 -7.38
CA ALA A 178 44.70 -27.95 -6.56
C ALA A 178 44.41 -26.76 -5.64
N THR A 179 44.76 -26.93 -4.36
CA THR A 179 44.97 -25.86 -3.40
C THR A 179 46.47 -25.63 -3.30
N THR A 180 46.92 -24.47 -3.77
CA THR A 180 48.30 -24.00 -3.59
C THR A 180 48.29 -22.92 -2.52
N GLU A 181 48.80 -23.25 -1.34
CA GLU A 181 49.22 -22.28 -0.32
C GLU A 181 50.35 -21.39 -0.88
N PRO A 182 50.49 -20.17 -0.33
CA PRO A 182 51.79 -19.87 0.25
C PRO A 182 51.71 -19.12 1.60
N THR A 183 52.23 -19.80 2.63
CA THR A 183 53.34 -19.35 3.49
C THR A 183 53.38 -17.88 3.94
N GLU A 184 53.04 -17.67 5.21
CA GLU A 184 53.47 -16.52 6.01
C GLU A 184 54.99 -16.53 6.23
N GLY A 185 55.64 -15.38 6.02
CA GLY A 185 57.07 -15.17 6.24
C GLY A 185 57.35 -13.73 6.67
N TRP A 186 58.07 -13.61 7.79
CA TRP A 186 58.29 -12.43 8.61
C TRP A 186 59.24 -11.38 8.01
N ALA A 187 59.10 -10.16 8.57
CA ALA A 187 60.11 -9.11 8.77
C ALA A 187 60.65 -8.33 7.54
N VAL A 188 60.61 -7.00 7.67
CA VAL A 188 61.75 -6.05 7.64
C VAL A 188 61.19 -4.63 7.41
N SER A 189 61.38 -3.74 8.39
CA SER A 189 61.41 -2.29 8.15
C SER A 189 62.78 -1.93 7.54
N PRO A 190 62.80 -0.94 6.64
CA PRO A 190 63.64 0.21 6.94
C PRO A 190 62.98 1.56 6.60
N SER A 191 63.55 2.56 7.26
CA SER A 191 63.24 3.99 7.30
C SER A 191 63.59 4.77 6.02
N GLN A 192 63.24 6.07 6.05
CA GLN A 192 63.78 7.22 5.30
C GLN A 192 63.38 7.34 3.83
N GLU A 193 63.30 8.51 3.20
CA GLU A 193 63.15 9.95 3.50
C GLU A 193 63.03 10.59 2.09
N ASP A 194 62.46 11.80 2.01
CA ASP A 194 62.70 12.81 0.96
C ASP A 194 62.14 12.73 -0.49
N LEU A 195 61.36 13.78 -0.77
CA LEU A 195 61.43 14.75 -1.88
C LEU A 195 61.00 14.38 -3.33
N ASP A 196 60.04 15.18 -3.80
CA ASP A 196 59.77 15.72 -5.14
C ASP A 196 60.50 15.14 -6.36
N GLN A 197 59.73 14.70 -7.37
CA GLN A 197 59.66 15.36 -8.69
C GLN A 197 58.78 14.61 -9.71
N ASN A 198 58.08 15.40 -10.52
CA ASN A 198 57.52 15.09 -11.84
C ASN A 198 58.32 14.05 -12.64
N GLN A 199 57.65 13.03 -13.18
CA GLN A 199 57.60 12.81 -14.63
C GLN A 199 56.66 11.68 -15.04
N THR A 200 55.95 11.98 -16.11
CA THR A 200 55.08 11.14 -16.93
C THR A 200 55.87 9.98 -17.55
N GLU A 201 55.49 8.73 -17.30
CA GLU A 201 55.73 7.65 -18.26
C GLU A 201 54.77 6.47 -18.03
N GLN A 202 54.03 6.16 -19.10
CA GLN A 202 53.08 5.07 -19.21
C GLN A 202 53.81 3.74 -19.11
N THR A 203 53.64 3.04 -17.99
CA THR A 203 54.02 1.63 -17.88
C THR A 203 52.83 0.84 -17.38
N HIS A 204 52.48 -0.20 -18.14
CA HIS A 204 51.43 -1.18 -17.86
C HIS A 204 51.44 -1.62 -16.39
N GLN A 205 50.55 -1.03 -15.59
CA GLN A 205 50.24 -1.53 -14.26
C GLN A 205 49.40 -2.81 -14.41
N VAL A 206 50.04 -3.94 -14.19
CA VAL A 206 49.36 -5.17 -13.77
C VAL A 206 48.75 -4.85 -12.40
N VAL A 207 47.48 -4.43 -12.42
CA VAL A 207 46.68 -4.23 -11.21
C VAL A 207 46.55 -5.59 -10.54
N VAL A 208 47.39 -5.84 -9.54
CA VAL A 208 47.19 -6.94 -8.58
C VAL A 208 45.91 -6.60 -7.85
N GLN A 209 44.80 -7.15 -8.33
CA GLN A 209 43.50 -7.07 -7.68
C GLN A 209 43.62 -7.79 -6.33
N ARG A 210 43.87 -7.03 -5.26
CA ARG A 210 43.57 -7.50 -3.91
C ARG A 210 42.11 -7.95 -3.92
N PRO A 211 41.78 -9.15 -3.44
CA PRO A 211 40.39 -9.57 -3.32
C PRO A 211 39.71 -8.54 -2.42
N THR A 212 38.86 -7.72 -3.02
CA THR A 212 38.03 -6.74 -2.33
C THR A 212 37.23 -7.52 -1.30
N GLY A 213 37.54 -7.34 -0.03
CA GLY A 213 36.81 -8.00 1.05
C GLY A 213 35.32 -7.67 0.92
N LYS A 214 34.44 -8.52 1.46
CA LYS A 214 32.98 -8.31 1.44
C LYS A 214 32.56 -6.89 1.82
N TRP A 215 33.32 -6.23 2.70
CA TRP A 215 33.09 -4.84 3.09
C TRP A 215 33.32 -3.81 1.99
N ASP A 216 34.26 -4.04 1.07
CA ASP A 216 34.48 -3.17 -0.09
C ASP A 216 33.42 -3.39 -1.17
N GLU A 217 32.91 -4.61 -1.32
CA GLU A 217 31.77 -4.88 -2.19
C GLU A 217 30.49 -4.20 -1.68
N ILE A 218 30.22 -4.24 -0.37
CA ILE A 218 29.10 -3.53 0.25
C ILE A 218 29.24 -2.02 0.07
N ARG A 219 30.45 -1.47 0.23
CA ARG A 219 30.70 -0.03 0.01
C ARG A 219 30.56 0.37 -1.45
N ALA A 220 31.04 -0.44 -2.39
CA ALA A 220 30.89 -0.21 -3.81
C ALA A 220 29.42 -0.31 -4.28
N ALA A 221 28.65 -1.24 -3.72
CA ALA A 221 27.22 -1.39 -3.99
C ALA A 221 26.41 -0.19 -3.47
N ASN A 222 26.69 0.29 -2.25
CA ASN A 222 26.02 1.46 -1.69
C ASN A 222 26.34 2.75 -2.46
N ASN A 223 27.59 2.93 -2.93
CA ASN A 223 27.95 4.12 -3.71
C ASN A 223 27.34 4.12 -5.14
N LYS A 224 27.07 2.95 -5.73
CA LYS A 224 26.40 2.87 -7.04
C LYS A 224 24.91 3.16 -6.96
N ALA A 225 24.29 2.90 -5.81
CA ALA A 225 22.87 3.17 -5.56
C ALA A 225 22.62 4.61 -5.08
N GLY A 226 23.26 5.61 -5.70
CA GLY A 226 23.25 7.05 -5.33
C GLY A 226 21.89 7.75 -5.24
N ALA A 227 20.79 7.01 -5.12
CA ALA A 227 19.53 7.47 -4.59
C ALA A 227 19.71 7.90 -3.12
N PRO A 228 19.15 9.06 -2.72
CA PRO A 228 19.18 9.50 -1.33
C PRO A 228 18.56 8.42 -0.45
N SER A 229 19.25 8.08 0.63
CA SER A 229 18.76 7.14 1.64
C SER A 229 17.35 7.56 2.08
N SER A 230 16.46 6.59 2.32
CA SER A 230 15.12 6.86 2.88
C SER A 230 15.21 7.72 4.16
N TRP A 231 16.31 7.60 4.91
CA TRP A 231 16.61 8.45 6.07
C TRP A 231 16.93 9.90 5.72
N ASP A 232 17.59 10.17 4.60
CA ASP A 232 17.87 11.53 4.15
C ASP A 232 16.60 12.23 3.66
N VAL A 233 15.68 11.51 2.99
CA VAL A 233 14.37 12.06 2.58
C VAL A 233 13.56 12.52 3.79
N ILE A 234 13.55 11.73 4.87
CA ILE A 234 12.85 12.09 6.10
C ILE A 234 13.52 13.31 6.76
N ARG A 235 14.85 13.34 6.82
CA ARG A 235 15.60 14.46 7.42
C ARG A 235 15.40 15.77 6.64
N GLN A 236 15.47 15.70 5.32
CA GLN A 236 15.27 16.83 4.41
C GLN A 236 13.83 17.36 4.50
N SER A 237 12.84 16.48 4.66
CA SER A 237 11.44 16.90 4.90
C SER A 237 11.27 17.63 6.24
N HIS A 238 11.97 17.19 7.28
CA HIS A 238 11.95 17.83 8.60
C HIS A 238 12.69 19.16 8.63
N GLU A 239 13.76 19.31 7.86
CA GLU A 239 14.50 20.58 7.72
C GLU A 239 13.70 21.60 6.91
N ARG A 240 13.06 21.18 5.81
CA ARG A 240 12.24 22.06 4.95
C ARG A 240 11.01 22.64 5.67
N ASN A 241 10.45 21.92 6.64
CA ASN A 241 9.32 22.39 7.45
C ASN A 241 9.73 23.31 8.61
N LYS A 242 11.03 23.37 8.97
CA LYS A 242 11.51 24.21 10.09
C LYS A 242 11.92 25.62 9.67
N THR A 243 12.14 25.88 8.38
CA THR A 243 12.42 27.23 7.90
C THR A 243 11.11 27.97 7.63
N PRO A 244 10.71 28.98 8.44
CA PRO A 244 9.58 29.83 8.08
C PRO A 244 9.84 30.47 6.71
N PRO A 245 8.82 30.61 5.85
CA PRO A 245 9.00 31.21 4.53
C PRO A 245 9.56 32.62 4.70
N GLN A 246 10.82 32.78 4.32
CA GLN A 246 11.49 34.07 4.35
C GLN A 246 10.85 34.92 3.26
N SER A 247 9.87 35.74 3.66
CA SER A 247 9.18 36.68 2.79
C SER A 247 10.21 37.59 2.13
N SER A 248 10.37 37.45 0.82
CA SER A 248 11.12 38.37 -0.02
C SER A 248 10.50 39.76 0.08
N GLN A 249 10.96 40.56 1.04
CA GLN A 249 10.77 42.00 1.07
C GLN A 249 11.66 42.60 -0.04
N SER A 250 11.15 42.56 -1.27
CA SER A 250 11.65 43.45 -2.32
C SER A 250 11.13 44.85 -2.01
N ALA A 251 12.02 45.64 -1.43
CA ALA A 251 11.87 47.06 -1.26
C ALA A 251 11.77 47.75 -2.64
N THR A 252 10.58 48.23 -2.99
CA THR A 252 10.42 49.33 -3.95
C THR A 252 9.91 50.54 -3.19
N ARG A 253 10.88 51.35 -2.77
CA ARG A 253 10.75 52.70 -2.20
C ARG A 253 10.63 53.70 -3.35
N SER A 254 9.82 54.75 -3.15
CA SER A 254 9.64 55.99 -3.96
C SER A 254 8.33 56.01 -4.76
N GLY A 255 7.37 56.92 -4.58
CA GLY A 255 7.31 58.14 -3.79
C GLY A 255 5.87 58.59 -3.51
N ASN A 256 5.78 59.70 -2.79
CA ASN A 256 4.71 60.18 -1.90
C ASN A 256 3.64 61.05 -2.63
N PRO A 257 2.73 61.79 -1.95
CA PRO A 257 1.33 61.45 -1.65
C PRO A 257 0.31 62.47 -2.23
N VAL A 258 -0.99 62.36 -1.90
CA VAL A 258 -1.93 63.45 -1.52
C VAL A 258 -3.41 63.04 -1.72
N GLY A 259 -4.22 63.28 -0.67
CA GLY A 259 -5.70 63.29 -0.68
C GLY A 259 -6.32 61.91 -0.42
N GLY A 260 -6.87 61.57 0.74
CA GLY A 260 -7.80 62.34 1.55
C GLY A 260 -9.23 62.07 1.07
N THR A 261 -9.93 61.11 1.68
CA THR A 261 -11.36 61.20 2.03
C THR A 261 -11.85 59.91 2.69
N THR A 262 -12.42 60.12 3.87
CA THR A 262 -13.39 59.32 4.61
C THR A 262 -14.43 58.60 3.75
N GLY A 263 -14.73 57.33 4.05
CA GLY A 263 -15.98 56.72 3.61
C GLY A 263 -15.98 55.20 3.62
N GLU A 264 -16.91 54.64 4.40
CA GLU A 264 -17.55 53.33 4.25
C GLU A 264 -16.73 52.04 4.42
N GLY A 265 -17.03 51.37 5.53
CA GLY A 265 -16.75 49.96 5.75
C GLY A 265 -17.36 49.12 4.64
N THR A 266 -16.50 48.72 3.72
CA THR A 266 -16.78 47.69 2.72
C THR A 266 -16.57 46.35 3.41
N TYR A 267 -17.65 45.70 3.81
CA TYR A 267 -17.61 44.28 4.10
C TYR A 267 -17.20 43.59 2.80
N ASP A 268 -16.01 42.99 2.78
CA ASP A 268 -15.60 42.11 1.70
C ASP A 268 -16.64 40.99 1.59
N ARG A 269 -17.53 41.19 0.62
CA ARG A 269 -18.44 40.20 0.08
C ARG A 269 -17.54 39.09 -0.47
N TYR A 270 -17.31 38.08 0.36
CA TYR A 270 -16.78 36.80 -0.09
C TYR A 270 -17.56 36.36 -1.31
N ASN A 271 -16.88 36.37 -2.45
CA ASN A 271 -17.42 35.97 -3.73
C ASN A 271 -17.69 34.45 -3.65
N SER A 272 -18.94 34.10 -3.35
CA SER A 272 -19.46 32.73 -3.21
C SER A 272 -19.57 32.00 -4.55
N SER A 273 -18.59 32.19 -5.44
CA SER A 273 -18.52 31.58 -6.78
C SER A 273 -17.35 30.62 -6.97
N ASP A 274 -16.46 30.49 -5.97
CA ASP A 274 -15.39 29.46 -5.94
C ASP A 274 -15.73 28.25 -5.05
N LEU A 275 -17.00 28.10 -4.63
CA LEU A 275 -17.47 26.86 -4.02
C LEU A 275 -17.70 25.84 -5.14
N ASP A 276 -16.73 24.94 -5.30
CA ASP A 276 -16.80 23.72 -6.10
C ASP A 276 -18.17 23.02 -5.87
N PRO A 277 -19.07 23.03 -6.86
CA PRO A 277 -20.42 22.46 -6.72
C PRO A 277 -20.42 20.92 -6.65
N SER A 278 -19.25 20.28 -6.61
CA SER A 278 -19.13 18.83 -6.47
C SER A 278 -19.08 18.31 -5.03
N ILE A 279 -18.98 19.19 -4.01
CA ILE A 279 -19.15 18.76 -2.60
C ILE A 279 -20.66 18.64 -2.32
N THR A 280 -21.17 17.44 -2.58
CA THR A 280 -22.53 17.03 -2.20
C THR A 280 -22.74 17.24 -0.71
N ILE A 281 -23.90 17.81 -0.34
CA ILE A 281 -24.31 18.13 1.05
C ILE A 281 -24.09 16.93 2.01
N ASP A 282 -24.22 15.71 1.51
CA ASP A 282 -24.00 14.45 2.24
C ASP A 282 -22.57 14.28 2.81
N GLU A 283 -21.53 14.86 2.18
CA GLU A 283 -20.14 14.73 2.67
C GLU A 283 -19.85 15.67 3.84
N ARG A 284 -20.53 16.82 3.91
CA ARG A 284 -20.40 17.71 5.08
C ARG A 284 -21.05 17.09 6.31
N GLU A 285 -22.24 16.52 6.18
CA GLU A 285 -22.92 15.86 7.31
C GLU A 285 -22.12 14.65 7.81
N GLN A 286 -21.57 13.82 6.91
CA GLN A 286 -20.71 12.69 7.31
C GLN A 286 -19.44 13.11 8.07
N LYS A 287 -18.91 14.31 7.82
CA LYS A 287 -17.71 14.80 8.51
C LYS A 287 -18.02 15.27 9.93
N TRP A 288 -19.21 15.80 10.17
CA TRP A 288 -19.66 16.22 11.50
C TRP A 288 -20.01 15.00 12.36
N ASP A 289 -20.65 13.98 11.77
CA ASP A 289 -20.97 12.74 12.45
C ASP A 289 -19.72 11.96 12.89
N LYS A 290 -18.64 11.99 12.10
CA LYS A 290 -17.36 11.36 12.48
C LYS A 290 -16.72 12.02 13.71
N ARG A 291 -16.75 13.35 13.81
CA ARG A 291 -16.22 14.04 14.99
C ARG A 291 -17.03 13.73 16.25
N ALA A 292 -18.36 13.75 16.15
CA ALA A 292 -19.23 13.41 17.27
C ALA A 292 -19.01 11.95 17.73
N LEU A 293 -18.78 11.02 16.79
CA LEU A 293 -18.48 9.62 17.12
C LEU A 293 -17.11 9.47 17.82
N ASP A 294 -16.09 10.19 17.37
CA ASP A 294 -14.76 10.15 17.97
C ASP A 294 -14.74 10.80 19.36
N GLU A 295 -15.49 11.88 19.57
CA GLU A 295 -15.70 12.48 20.89
C GLU A 295 -16.40 11.50 21.85
N ALA A 296 -17.47 10.84 21.40
CA ALA A 296 -18.18 9.83 22.20
C ALA A 296 -17.28 8.63 22.57
N ARG A 297 -16.40 8.21 21.66
CA ARG A 297 -15.41 7.17 21.95
C ARG A 297 -14.40 7.61 22.99
N PHE A 298 -13.94 8.85 22.91
CA PHE A 298 -12.97 9.41 23.86
C PHE A 298 -13.58 9.53 25.26
N GLU A 299 -14.82 10.02 25.37
CA GLU A 299 -15.55 10.06 26.65
C GLU A 299 -15.77 8.66 27.24
N ALA A 300 -16.11 7.67 26.42
CA ALA A 300 -16.30 6.30 26.89
C ALA A 300 -15.02 5.69 27.48
N VAL A 301 -13.85 6.03 26.94
CA VAL A 301 -12.55 5.59 27.47
C VAL A 301 -12.25 6.27 28.81
N LEU A 302 -12.49 7.58 28.93
CA LEU A 302 -12.32 8.31 30.19
C LEU A 302 -13.27 7.82 31.30
N GLU A 303 -14.53 7.55 30.95
CA GLU A 303 -15.52 6.98 31.87
C GLU A 303 -15.07 5.59 32.37
N ALA A 304 -14.50 4.77 31.49
CA ALA A 304 -13.95 3.46 31.84
C ALA A 304 -12.74 3.57 32.79
N GLU A 305 -11.86 4.56 32.58
CA GLU A 305 -10.76 4.84 33.52
C GLU A 305 -11.26 5.32 34.88
N ARG A 306 -12.22 6.25 34.93
CA ARG A 306 -12.81 6.71 36.21
C ARG A 306 -13.42 5.57 37.01
N ARG A 307 -14.10 4.63 36.34
CA ARG A 307 -14.67 3.42 36.96
C ARG A 307 -13.62 2.42 37.43
N ARG A 308 -12.42 2.41 36.84
CA ARG A 308 -11.30 1.60 37.32
C ARG A 308 -10.66 2.25 38.55
N ALA A 309 -10.49 3.57 38.53
CA ALA A 309 -9.93 4.32 39.64
C ALA A 309 -10.79 4.26 40.92
N SER A 310 -12.12 4.25 40.80
CA SER A 310 -13.02 4.14 41.97
C SER A 310 -13.12 2.75 42.59
N LYS A 311 -12.56 1.72 41.95
CA LYS A 311 -12.53 0.34 42.44
C LYS A 311 -11.18 -0.04 43.09
N SER A 312 -10.19 0.85 43.01
CA SER A 312 -8.91 0.73 43.72
C SER A 312 -8.95 1.51 45.03
#